data_AF-A0A6U3XTW3-F1
#
_entry.id   AF-A0A6U3XTW3-F1
#
_cell.length_a   1.000
_cell.length_b   1.000
_cell.length_c   1.000
_cell.angle_alpha   90.00
_cell.angle_beta   90.00
_cell.angle_gamma   90.00
#
_symmetry.space_group_name_H-M   'P 1'
#
loop_
_entity.id
_entity.type
_entity.pdbx_description
1 polymer ?
#
loop_
_entity_poly.entity_id
_entity_poly.type
_entity_poly.pdbx_seq_one_letter_code
_entity_poly.pdbx_strand_id
1 'polypeptide(L)'
;PWVGRHRDSLNQLIYAYKAGMQCGDILYALMNAQLYCVQAYESGLELETLVKRISEFSKETMEHNQELSLMMLPILKQTVLNLMGQSKDPLHLSGGAMDEESV
;
A
#
# COMPACT_ATOMS: atom_id res chain seq x y z
N PRO A 1 -24.13 -1.12 -9.80
CA PRO A 1 -22.83 -0.72 -10.39
C PRO A 1 -21.65 -1.22 -9.53
N TRP A 2 -20.75 -2.03 -10.08
CA TRP A 2 -19.65 -2.68 -9.33
C TRP A 2 -18.64 -1.67 -8.74
N VAL A 3 -18.50 -0.50 -9.36
CA VAL A 3 -17.55 0.57 -8.96
C VAL A 3 -17.87 1.19 -7.59
N GLY A 4 -19.15 1.24 -7.20
CA GLY A 4 -19.56 1.84 -5.93
C GLY A 4 -19.11 1.04 -4.70
N ARG A 5 -19.20 -0.30 -4.78
CA ARG A 5 -18.90 -1.20 -3.64
C ARG A 5 -17.42 -1.22 -3.26
N HIS A 6 -16.50 -0.92 -4.18
CA HIS A 6 -15.07 -0.85 -3.88
C HIS A 6 -14.67 0.40 -3.10
N ARG A 7 -15.34 1.54 -3.28
CA ARG A 7 -15.01 2.74 -2.50
C ARG A 7 -15.48 2.66 -1.05
N ASP A 8 -16.60 2.00 -0.81
CA ASP A 8 -17.12 1.79 0.54
C ASP A 8 -16.20 0.85 1.36
N SER A 9 -15.61 -0.18 0.72
CA SER A 9 -14.68 -1.08 1.41
C SER A 9 -13.36 -0.37 1.79
N LEU A 10 -12.87 0.56 0.98
CA LEU A 10 -11.68 1.35 1.32
C LEU A 10 -11.88 2.18 2.60
N ASN A 11 -13.06 2.79 2.78
CA ASN A 11 -13.36 3.54 3.99
C ASN A 11 -13.42 2.63 5.23
N GLN A 12 -13.93 1.42 5.09
CA GLN A 12 -13.96 0.42 6.17
C GLN A 12 -12.55 0.00 6.58
N LEU A 13 -11.63 -0.19 5.63
CA LEU A 13 -10.24 -0.53 5.92
C LEU A 13 -9.50 0.59 6.66
N ILE A 14 -9.72 1.85 6.27
CA ILE A 14 -9.17 3.00 7.00
C ILE A 14 -9.75 3.09 8.41
N TYR A 15 -11.04 2.83 8.58
CA TYR A 15 -11.66 2.79 9.90
C TYR A 15 -11.04 1.69 10.77
N ALA A 16 -10.88 0.48 10.23
CA ALA A 16 -10.29 -0.66 10.94
C ALA A 16 -8.83 -0.39 11.33
N TYR A 17 -8.04 0.21 10.42
CA TYR A 17 -6.69 0.69 10.72
C TYR A 17 -6.70 1.65 11.92
N LYS A 18 -7.52 2.70 11.89
CA LYS A 18 -7.60 3.69 12.98
C LYS A 18 -8.03 3.08 14.31
N ALA A 19 -9.03 2.19 14.29
CA ALA A 19 -9.51 1.50 15.48
C ALA A 19 -8.42 0.60 16.08
N GLY A 20 -7.69 -0.14 15.24
CA GLY A 20 -6.56 -0.96 15.68
C GLY A 20 -5.44 -0.11 16.31
N MET A 21 -5.07 1.01 15.68
CA MET A 21 -4.08 1.94 16.24
C MET A 21 -4.52 2.49 17.61
N GLN A 22 -5.79 2.86 17.75
CA GLN A 22 -6.33 3.40 19.00
C GLN A 22 -6.36 2.37 20.13
N CYS A 23 -6.67 1.10 19.82
CA CYS A 23 -6.78 0.02 20.80
C CYS A 23 -5.46 -0.71 21.05
N GLY A 24 -4.37 -0.33 20.37
CA GLY A 24 -3.06 -0.98 20.49
C GLY A 24 -2.92 -2.29 19.71
N ASP A 25 -3.89 -2.60 18.84
CA ASP A 25 -3.82 -3.76 17.94
C ASP A 25 -3.06 -3.39 16.65
N ILE A 26 -1.75 -3.19 16.82
CA ILE A 26 -0.86 -2.64 15.79
C ILE A 26 -0.72 -3.55 14.58
N LEU A 27 -0.65 -4.87 14.80
CA LEU A 27 -0.53 -5.85 13.71
C LEU A 27 -1.74 -5.77 12.79
N TYR A 28 -2.95 -5.88 13.34
CA TYR A 28 -4.16 -5.83 12.51
C TYR A 28 -4.42 -4.44 11.94
N ALA A 29 -4.02 -3.37 12.63
CA ALA A 29 -4.07 -2.03 12.07
C ALA A 29 -3.27 -1.95 10.76
N LEU A 30 -1.99 -2.32 10.80
CA LEU A 30 -1.09 -2.21 9.65
C LEU A 30 -1.44 -3.21 8.54
N MET A 31 -1.99 -4.39 8.87
CA MET A 31 -2.57 -5.28 7.86
C MET A 31 -3.75 -4.62 7.11
N ASN A 32 -4.63 -3.88 7.81
CA ASN A 32 -5.72 -3.15 7.16
C ASN A 32 -5.21 -2.01 6.28
N ALA A 33 -4.15 -1.31 6.69
CA ALA A 33 -3.49 -0.29 5.87
C ALA A 33 -2.87 -0.86 4.59
N GLN A 34 -2.21 -2.01 4.69
CA GLN A 34 -1.68 -2.72 3.54
C GLN A 34 -2.78 -3.18 2.59
N LEU A 35 -3.86 -3.76 3.13
CA LEU A 35 -5.02 -4.18 2.35
C LEU A 35 -5.71 -3.00 1.65
N TYR A 36 -5.78 -1.84 2.32
CA TYR A 36 -6.27 -0.61 1.71
C TYR A 36 -5.44 -0.24 0.47
N CYS A 37 -4.11 -0.32 0.54
CA CYS A 37 -3.25 0.03 -0.59
C CYS A 37 -3.49 -0.90 -1.79
N VAL A 38 -3.60 -2.21 -1.55
CA VAL A 38 -3.88 -3.20 -2.60
C VAL A 38 -5.25 -2.96 -3.24
N GLN A 39 -6.29 -2.79 -2.42
CA GLN A 39 -7.63 -2.53 -2.95
C GLN A 39 -7.73 -1.18 -3.67
N ALA A 40 -7.01 -0.16 -3.20
CA ALA A 40 -6.97 1.14 -3.83
C ALA A 40 -6.34 1.04 -5.23
N TYR A 41 -5.25 0.28 -5.36
CA TYR A 41 -4.64 -0.07 -6.64
C TYR A 41 -5.63 -0.76 -7.58
N GLU A 42 -6.25 -1.85 -7.12
CA GLU A 42 -7.21 -2.64 -7.90
C GLU A 42 -8.47 -1.85 -8.30
N SER A 43 -8.88 -0.88 -7.48
CA SER A 43 -10.03 -0.01 -7.76
C SER A 43 -9.74 1.10 -8.78
N GLY A 44 -8.48 1.25 -9.20
CA GLY A 44 -8.07 2.33 -10.09
C GLY A 44 -8.05 3.70 -9.41
N LEU A 45 -7.68 3.76 -8.13
CA LEU A 45 -7.39 5.05 -7.49
C LEU A 45 -6.25 5.75 -8.25
N GLU A 46 -6.30 7.07 -8.33
CA GLU A 46 -5.25 7.87 -8.95
C GLU A 46 -3.87 7.51 -8.39
N LEU A 47 -2.93 7.20 -9.28
CA LEU A 47 -1.61 6.66 -8.93
C LEU A 47 -0.79 7.63 -8.04
N GLU A 48 -0.88 8.93 -8.29
CA GLU A 48 -0.22 9.96 -7.46
C GLU A 48 -0.75 9.99 -6.03
N THR A 49 -2.05 9.79 -5.85
CA THR A 49 -2.67 9.68 -4.53
C THR A 49 -2.26 8.37 -3.86
N LEU A 50 -2.26 7.27 -4.62
CA LEU A 50 -1.92 5.95 -4.12
C LEU A 50 -0.46 5.85 -3.65
N VAL A 51 0.51 6.37 -4.40
CA VAL A 51 1.94 6.31 -4.01
C VAL A 51 2.23 7.08 -2.73
N LYS A 52 1.51 8.18 -2.48
CA LYS A 52 1.57 8.94 -1.22
C LYS A 52 1.05 8.09 -0.05
N ARG A 53 -0.13 7.48 -0.22
CA ARG A 53 -0.72 6.58 0.79
C ARG A 53 0.17 5.39 1.12
N ILE A 54 0.73 4.74 0.10
CA ILE A 54 1.67 3.63 0.31
C ILE A 54 2.89 4.12 1.11
N SER A 55 3.43 5.29 0.78
CA SER A 55 4.59 5.85 1.50
C SER A 55 4.28 6.20 2.96
N GLU A 56 3.08 6.73 3.25
CA GLU A 56 2.60 6.98 4.61
C GLU A 56 2.57 5.67 5.42
N PHE A 57 1.90 4.64 4.90
CA PHE A 57 1.78 3.36 5.60
C PHE A 57 3.08 2.57 5.67
N SER A 58 3.97 2.67 4.67
CA SER A 58 5.32 2.09 4.75
C SER A 58 6.10 2.69 5.93
N LYS A 59 6.02 4.01 6.12
CA LYS A 59 6.69 4.70 7.22
C LYS A 59 6.17 4.20 8.58
N GLU A 60 4.86 4.18 8.75
CA GLU A 60 4.25 3.70 10.00
C GLU A 60 4.60 2.23 10.28
N THR A 61 4.60 1.39 9.23
CA THR A 61 4.95 -0.03 9.37
C THR A 61 6.39 -0.21 9.86
N MET A 62 7.33 0.60 9.35
CA MET A 62 8.71 0.61 9.82
C MET A 62 8.82 1.07 11.27
N GLU A 63 8.12 2.15 11.65
CA GLU A 63 8.13 2.68 13.02
C GLU A 63 7.60 1.66 14.06
N HIS A 64 6.75 0.74 13.63
CA HIS A 64 6.16 -0.31 14.47
C HIS A 64 6.82 -1.70 14.33
N ASN A 65 7.96 -1.80 13.63
CA ASN A 65 8.73 -3.04 13.43
C ASN A 65 7.91 -4.23 12.89
N GLN A 66 6.92 -3.96 12.02
CA GLN A 66 6.07 -5.02 11.45
C GLN A 66 6.63 -5.51 10.11
N GLU A 67 7.60 -6.43 10.18
CA GLU A 67 8.32 -6.95 9.00
C GLU A 67 7.41 -7.62 7.95
N LEU A 68 6.36 -8.33 8.38
CA LEU A 68 5.46 -9.03 7.46
C LEU A 68 4.73 -8.07 6.51
N SER A 69 4.34 -6.90 7.01
CA SER A 69 3.69 -5.85 6.21
C SER A 69 4.67 -5.07 5.35
N LEU A 70 5.97 -5.10 5.68
CA LEU A 70 7.01 -4.45 4.89
C LEU A 70 7.33 -5.16 3.58
N MET A 71 7.01 -6.45 3.38
CA MET A 71 7.36 -7.08 2.09
C MET A 71 6.47 -6.61 0.94
N MET A 72 5.18 -6.38 1.18
CA MET A 72 4.21 -6.09 0.11
C MET A 72 4.14 -4.62 -0.30
N LEU A 73 4.30 -3.69 0.65
CA LEU A 73 4.20 -2.25 0.36
C LEU A 73 5.29 -1.74 -0.61
N PRO A 74 6.57 -2.16 -0.50
CA PRO A 74 7.63 -1.76 -1.44
C PRO A 74 7.39 -2.29 -2.84
N ILE A 75 6.97 -3.55 -2.98
CA ILE A 75 6.58 -4.15 -4.27
C ILE A 75 5.46 -3.32 -4.90
N LEU A 76 4.37 -3.09 -4.17
CA LEU A 76 3.24 -2.31 -4.69
C LEU A 76 3.64 -0.87 -5.03
N LYS A 77 4.48 -0.24 -4.21
CA LYS A 77 4.99 1.10 -4.45
C LYS A 77 5.77 1.16 -5.76
N GLN A 78 6.67 0.21 -6.00
CA GLN A 78 7.45 0.15 -7.22
C GLN A 78 6.57 -0.12 -8.44
N THR A 79 5.58 -1.01 -8.33
CA THR A 79 4.57 -1.22 -9.39
C THR A 79 3.85 0.08 -9.75
N VAL A 80 3.39 0.85 -8.75
CA VAL A 80 2.73 2.15 -8.99
C VAL A 80 3.68 3.14 -9.66
N LEU A 81 4.94 3.22 -9.22
CA LEU A 81 5.96 4.08 -9.83
C LEU A 81 6.25 3.69 -11.29
N ASN A 82 6.33 2.39 -11.58
CA ASN A 82 6.49 1.86 -12.94
C ASN A 82 5.35 2.31 -13.85
N LEU A 83 4.09 2.20 -13.37
CA LEU A 83 2.91 2.65 -14.12
C LEU A 83 2.85 4.17 -14.31
N MET A 84 3.49 4.94 -13.42
CA MET A 84 3.66 6.38 -13.56
C MET A 84 4.81 6.77 -14.51
N GLY A 85 5.48 5.80 -15.15
CA GLY A 85 6.62 6.05 -16.03
C GLY A 85 7.91 6.39 -15.29
N GLN A 86 8.00 6.08 -13.99
CA GLN A 86 9.19 6.30 -13.15
C GLN A 86 10.09 5.07 -13.08
N SER A 87 10.18 4.31 -14.17
CA SER A 87 11.10 3.19 -14.34
C SER A 87 11.61 3.09 -15.77
N LYS A 88 12.74 2.38 -15.95
CA LYS A 88 13.30 2.13 -17.29
C LYS A 88 12.46 1.12 -18.08
N ASP A 89 12.02 0.07 -17.40
CA ASP A 89 11.12 -0.95 -17.92
C ASP A 89 9.93 -1.07 -16.96
N PRO A 90 8.70 -0.73 -17.37
CA PRO A 90 7.51 -0.85 -16.52
C PRO A 90 7.22 -2.29 -16.07
N LEU A 91 7.72 -3.30 -16.79
CA LEU A 91 7.50 -4.72 -16.48
C LEU A 91 8.51 -5.28 -15.48
N HIS A 92 9.53 -4.51 -15.12
CA HIS A 92 10.61 -4.95 -14.25
C HIS A 92 10.67 -4.07 -12.99
N LEU A 93 10.59 -4.67 -11.80
CA LEU A 93 10.68 -3.92 -10.54
C LEU A 93 12.15 -3.58 -10.25
N SER A 94 12.61 -2.45 -10.77
CA SER A 94 14.01 -2.02 -10.69
C SER A 94 14.13 -0.55 -10.25
N GLY A 95 13.67 -0.25 -9.04
CA GLY A 95 13.71 1.11 -8.53
C GLY A 95 13.97 1.20 -7.04
N GLY A 96 14.04 2.43 -6.54
CA GLY A 96 14.42 2.68 -5.15
C GLY A 96 13.42 2.18 -4.11
N ALA A 97 12.19 1.82 -4.51
CA ALA A 97 11.24 1.20 -3.61
C ALA A 97 11.41 -0.32 -3.57
N MET A 98 11.67 -0.98 -4.70
CA MET A 98 11.88 -2.42 -4.79
C MET A 98 12.76 -2.72 -6.00
N ASP A 99 13.76 -3.57 -5.79
CA ASP A 99 14.58 -4.16 -6.84
C ASP A 99 14.46 -5.68 -6.76
N GLU A 100 13.79 -6.30 -7.74
CA GLU A 100 13.52 -7.75 -7.75
C GLU A 100 14.77 -8.61 -7.96
N GLU A 101 15.87 -8.05 -8.46
CA GLU A 101 17.15 -8.77 -8.59
C GLU A 101 17.99 -8.73 -7.30
N SER A 102 17.60 -7.88 -6.34
CA SER A 102 18.31 -7.67 -5.07
C SER A 102 17.70 -8.43 -3.87
N VAL A 103 16.70 -9.28 -4.10
CA VAL A 103 15.99 -10.08 -3.09
C VAL A 103 16.58 -11.47 -2.94
#